data_AF-A0A921T595-F1
#
_entry.id   AF-A0A921T595-F1
#
_cell.length_a   1.000
_cell.length_b   1.000
_cell.length_c   1.000
_cell.angle_alpha   90.00
_cell.angle_beta   90.00
_cell.angle_gamma   90.00
#
_symmetry.space_group_name_H-M   'P 1'
#
loop_
_entity.id
_entity.type
_entity.pdbx_description
1 polymer ?
#
loop_
_entity_poly.entity_id
_entity_poly.type
_entity_poly.pdbx_seq_one_letter_code
_entity_poly.pdbx_strand_id
1 'polypeptide(L)'
;MKFQFNRLDVREEDIFAELHHFLLRKNNRYMTNDEIVEKTGVSGDLLAKWAKNGKFKSSIFPNIGAPCERCGTITQTRLCLNCSETITGTLAKEERDREWFKKINQKQRSTYHYR
;
A
#
# COMPACT_ATOMS: atom_id res chain seq x y z
N MET A 1 20.50 -2.68 -18.56
CA MET A 1 20.87 -4.11 -18.44
C MET A 1 19.59 -4.92 -18.46
N LYS A 2 19.40 -5.80 -19.45
CA LYS A 2 18.22 -6.69 -19.54
C LYS A 2 18.64 -8.05 -18.97
N PHE A 3 18.25 -8.36 -17.74
CA PHE A 3 18.40 -9.70 -17.21
C PHE A 3 17.31 -10.58 -17.85
N GLN A 4 17.73 -11.40 -18.81
CA GLN A 4 16.90 -12.48 -19.36
C GLN A 4 16.74 -13.55 -18.28
N PHE A 5 15.54 -13.67 -17.72
CA PHE A 5 15.17 -14.86 -16.94
C PHE A 5 14.94 -16.02 -17.92
N ASN A 6 15.83 -17.02 -17.84
CA ASN A 6 15.61 -18.32 -18.45
C ASN A 6 14.32 -18.93 -17.89
N ARG A 7 13.42 -19.36 -18.78
CA ARG A 7 12.22 -20.12 -18.43
C ARG A 7 12.65 -21.47 -17.85
N LEU A 8 12.65 -21.58 -16.53
CA LEU A 8 12.36 -22.84 -15.87
C LEU A 8 10.83 -22.95 -15.85
N ASP A 9 10.30 -24.08 -16.32
CA ASP A 9 8.88 -24.43 -16.31
C ASP A 9 8.41 -24.77 -14.87
N VAL A 10 8.84 -23.94 -13.92
CA VAL A 10 8.47 -24.02 -12.51
C VAL A 10 7.24 -23.15 -12.37
N ARG A 11 6.14 -23.76 -11.93
CA ARG A 11 4.89 -23.06 -11.78
C ARG A 11 5.07 -22.01 -10.69
N GLU A 12 4.46 -20.84 -10.87
CA GLU A 12 4.47 -19.75 -9.88
C GLU A 12 4.06 -20.24 -8.48
N GLU A 13 3.18 -21.25 -8.44
CA GLU A 13 2.70 -21.95 -7.24
C GLU A 13 3.81 -22.71 -6.50
N ASP A 14 4.71 -23.38 -7.24
CA ASP A 14 5.81 -24.15 -6.65
C ASP A 14 6.85 -23.21 -6.01
N ILE A 15 7.16 -22.10 -6.70
CA ILE A 15 8.05 -21.04 -6.17
C ILE A 15 7.44 -20.43 -4.90
N PHE A 16 6.14 -20.14 -4.93
CA PHE A 16 5.45 -19.60 -3.76
C PHE A 16 5.46 -20.59 -2.59
N ALA A 17 5.25 -21.88 -2.84
CA ALA A 17 5.27 -22.90 -1.80
C ALA A 17 6.64 -22.98 -1.11
N GLU A 18 7.73 -23.03 -1.87
CA GLU A 18 9.09 -23.02 -1.35
C GLU A 18 9.40 -21.76 -0.54
N LEU A 19 9.06 -20.59 -1.08
CA LEU A 19 9.22 -19.31 -0.39
C LEU A 19 8.41 -19.28 0.92
N HIS A 20 7.16 -19.75 0.89
CA HIS A 20 6.31 -19.78 2.06
C HIS A 20 6.90 -20.67 3.16
N HIS A 21 7.42 -21.85 2.81
CA HIS A 21 8.14 -22.71 3.76
C HIS A 21 9.40 -22.03 4.33
N PHE A 22 10.15 -21.30 3.49
CA PHE A 22 11.31 -20.53 3.94
C PHE A 22 10.92 -19.42 4.94
N LEU A 23 9.83 -18.69 4.69
CA LEU A 23 9.38 -17.56 5.51
C LEU A 23 8.79 -17.98 6.88
N LEU A 24 8.25 -19.20 7.00
CA LEU A 24 7.67 -19.70 8.26
C LEU A 24 8.71 -19.87 9.38
N ARG A 25 10.01 -19.94 9.05
CA ARG A 25 11.09 -19.96 10.04
C ARG A 25 11.06 -18.68 10.87
N LYS A 26 11.21 -18.81 12.20
CA LYS A 26 11.02 -17.70 13.16
C LYS A 26 11.79 -16.42 12.80
N ASN A 27 13.04 -16.56 12.34
CA ASN A 27 13.90 -15.42 11.99
C ASN A 27 13.51 -14.79 10.64
N ASN A 28 12.86 -15.54 9.75
CA ASN A 28 12.54 -15.09 8.40
C ASN A 28 11.20 -14.35 8.31
N ARG A 29 10.36 -14.41 9.34
CA ARG A 29 9.04 -13.75 9.38
C ARG A 29 9.10 -12.23 9.33
N TYR A 30 10.19 -11.65 9.81
CA TYR A 30 10.41 -10.20 9.85
C TYR A 30 11.29 -9.71 8.69
N MET A 31 11.56 -10.55 7.69
CA MET A 31 12.39 -10.13 6.57
C MET A 31 11.68 -9.11 5.69
N THR A 32 12.45 -8.18 5.12
CA THR A 32 11.96 -7.23 4.12
C THR A 32 11.92 -7.87 2.74
N ASN A 33 11.20 -7.23 1.80
CA ASN A 33 11.19 -7.68 0.41
C ASN A 33 12.62 -7.84 -0.15
N ASP A 34 13.50 -6.87 0.09
CA ASP A 34 14.86 -6.86 -0.46
C ASP A 34 15.70 -8.02 0.10
N GLU A 35 15.62 -8.27 1.41
CA GLU A 35 16.32 -9.39 2.04
C GLU A 35 15.81 -10.75 1.52
N ILE A 36 14.52 -10.85 1.20
CA ILE A 36 13.94 -12.06 0.62
C ILE A 36 14.48 -12.27 -0.80
N VAL A 37 14.49 -11.22 -1.63
CA VAL A 37 15.08 -11.27 -2.98
C VAL A 37 16.54 -11.71 -2.90
N GLU A 38 17.31 -11.16 -1.96
CA GLU A 38 18.73 -11.50 -1.79
C GLU A 38 18.95 -12.96 -1.37
N LYS A 39 18.18 -13.47 -0.39
CA LYS A 39 18.39 -14.83 0.14
C LYS A 39 17.74 -15.93 -0.71
N THR A 40 16.62 -15.66 -1.36
CA THR A 40 15.85 -16.66 -2.10
C THR A 40 16.04 -16.56 -3.61
N GLY A 41 16.52 -15.43 -4.13
CA GLY A 41 16.63 -15.18 -5.57
C GLY A 41 15.29 -14.98 -6.28
N VAL A 42 14.16 -14.99 -5.55
CA VAL A 42 12.85 -14.69 -6.12
C VAL A 42 12.81 -13.23 -6.57
N SER A 43 12.27 -12.97 -7.76
CA SER A 43 12.16 -11.59 -8.27
C SER A 43 11.28 -10.73 -7.36
N GLY A 44 11.70 -9.48 -7.11
CA GLY A 44 10.90 -8.51 -6.34
C GLY A 44 9.51 -8.25 -6.95
N ASP A 45 9.38 -8.35 -8.28
CA ASP A 45 8.10 -8.20 -8.97
C ASP A 45 7.09 -9.31 -8.61
N LEU A 46 7.54 -10.56 -8.48
CA LEU A 46 6.70 -11.67 -8.01
C LEU A 46 6.28 -11.49 -6.55
N LEU A 47 7.20 -11.07 -5.68
CA LEU A 47 6.87 -10.75 -4.28
C LEU A 47 5.81 -9.66 -4.20
N ALA A 48 5.98 -8.57 -4.96
CA ALA A 48 5.02 -7.49 -5.02
C ALA A 48 3.67 -7.95 -5.56
N LYS A 49 3.64 -8.82 -6.59
CA LYS A 49 2.42 -9.42 -7.14
C LYS A 49 1.66 -10.24 -6.08
N TRP A 50 2.35 -11.11 -5.35
CA TRP A 50 1.74 -11.91 -4.29
C TRP A 50 1.28 -11.08 -3.09
N ALA A 51 2.04 -10.06 -2.72
CA ALA A 51 1.65 -9.11 -1.69
C ALA A 51 0.38 -8.34 -2.10
N LYS A 52 0.29 -7.84 -3.34
CA LYS A 52 -0.93 -7.20 -3.87
C LYS A 52 -2.13 -8.15 -3.88
N ASN A 53 -1.91 -9.42 -4.18
CA ASN A 53 -2.95 -10.45 -4.19
C ASN A 53 -3.34 -10.93 -2.79
N GLY A 54 -2.74 -10.39 -1.72
CA GLY A 54 -3.06 -10.76 -0.34
C GLY A 54 -2.58 -12.16 0.06
N LYS A 55 -1.57 -12.71 -0.62
CA LYS A 55 -1.03 -14.05 -0.30
C LYS A 55 -0.25 -14.08 1.02
N PHE A 56 0.30 -12.95 1.46
CA PHE A 56 0.99 -12.81 2.74
C PHE A 56 0.07 -12.20 3.79
N LYS A 57 -0.10 -12.90 4.92
CA LYS A 57 -0.87 -12.37 6.05
C LYS A 57 -0.06 -11.35 6.83
N SER A 58 -0.60 -10.15 6.98
CA SER A 58 -0.02 -9.03 7.73
C SER A 58 0.42 -9.37 9.15
N SER A 59 -0.36 -10.21 9.83
CA SER A 59 -0.09 -10.64 11.21
C SER A 59 1.15 -11.53 11.35
N ILE A 60 1.55 -12.21 10.27
CA ILE A 60 2.68 -13.16 10.27
C ILE A 60 3.90 -12.53 9.62
N PHE A 61 3.71 -11.74 8.56
CA PHE A 61 4.75 -11.18 7.73
C PHE A 61 4.67 -9.64 7.67
N PRO A 62 4.99 -8.93 8.76
CA PRO A 62 4.76 -7.49 8.88
C PRO A 62 5.57 -6.64 7.89
N ASN A 63 6.76 -7.10 7.49
CA ASN A 63 7.71 -6.34 6.66
C ASN A 63 7.63 -6.67 5.16
N ILE A 64 6.77 -7.62 4.77
CA ILE A 64 6.52 -7.98 3.38
C ILE A 64 5.31 -7.19 2.89
N GLY A 65 5.45 -6.59 1.71
CA GLY A 65 4.38 -5.79 1.12
C GLY A 65 4.58 -5.50 -0.36
N ALA A 66 3.70 -4.68 -0.90
CA ALA A 66 3.80 -4.11 -2.23
C ALA A 66 4.05 -2.59 -2.13
N PRO A 67 4.68 -1.98 -3.14
CA PRO A 67 4.81 -0.53 -3.18
C PRO A 67 3.43 0.14 -3.25
N CYS A 68 3.22 1.15 -2.41
CA CYS A 68 2.04 2.02 -2.44
C CYS A 68 1.89 2.66 -3.83
N GLU A 69 0.68 2.60 -4.40
CA GLU A 69 0.43 3.15 -5.74
C GLU A 69 0.65 4.67 -5.86
N ARG A 70 0.63 5.39 -4.73
CA ARG A 70 0.80 6.85 -4.70
C ARG A 70 2.22 7.30 -4.38
N CYS A 71 2.88 6.69 -3.39
CA CYS A 71 4.17 7.16 -2.88
C CYS A 71 5.30 6.12 -2.94
N GLY A 72 5.01 4.88 -3.36
CA GLY A 72 6.01 3.81 -3.49
C GLY A 72 6.44 3.15 -2.17
N THR A 73 6.03 3.66 -1.01
CA THR A 73 6.34 3.05 0.30
C THR A 73 5.78 1.63 0.37
N ILE A 74 6.57 0.67 0.85
CA ILE A 74 6.12 -0.71 1.03
C ILE A 74 4.98 -0.76 2.04
N THR A 75 3.88 -1.37 1.63
CA THR A 75 2.67 -1.52 2.42
C THR A 75 1.92 -2.79 2.01
N GLN A 76 1.05 -3.30 2.87
CA GLN A 76 0.28 -4.51 2.60
C GLN A 76 -1.06 -4.22 1.92
N THR A 77 -1.43 -2.95 1.86
CA THR A 77 -2.65 -2.45 1.22
C THR A 77 -2.31 -1.75 -0.09
N ARG A 78 -3.32 -1.45 -0.90
CA ARG A 78 -3.13 -0.73 -2.17
C ARG A 78 -2.51 0.67 -1.99
N LEU A 79 -2.92 1.35 -0.92
CA LEU A 79 -2.39 2.64 -0.49
C LEU A 79 -1.88 2.51 0.94
N CYS A 80 -0.75 3.14 1.26
CA CYS A 80 -0.26 3.21 2.63
C CYS A 80 -1.19 4.08 3.48
N LEU A 81 -1.14 3.90 4.81
CA LEU A 81 -1.98 4.61 5.77
C LEU A 81 -1.92 6.14 5.56
N ASN A 82 -0.72 6.70 5.47
CA ASN A 82 -0.52 8.13 5.26
C ASN A 82 -1.17 8.63 3.96
N CYS A 83 -1.05 7.87 2.87
CA CYS A 83 -1.66 8.23 1.60
C CYS A 83 -3.20 8.20 1.69
N SER A 84 -3.75 7.18 2.34
CA SER A 84 -5.19 7.05 2.56
C SER A 84 -5.73 8.19 3.42
N GLU A 85 -5.09 8.48 4.55
CA GLU A 85 -5.47 9.54 5.47
C GLU A 85 -5.37 10.94 4.85
N THR A 86 -4.36 11.17 4.01
CA THR A 86 -4.25 12.44 3.28
C THR A 86 -5.46 12.64 2.38
N ILE A 87 -5.86 11.61 1.62
CA ILE A 87 -6.98 11.70 0.67
C ILE A 87 -8.29 11.97 1.42
N THR A 88 -8.58 11.19 2.46
CA THR A 88 -9.80 11.37 3.25
C THR A 88 -9.79 12.71 3.99
N GLY A 89 -8.62 13.14 4.50
CA GLY A 89 -8.43 14.43 5.16
C GLY A 89 -8.67 15.62 4.24
N THR A 90 -8.21 15.55 2.98
CA THR A 90 -8.48 16.60 1.98
C THR A 90 -9.97 16.70 1.70
N LEU A 91 -10.67 15.59 1.49
CA LEU A 91 -12.14 15.58 1.26
C LEU A 91 -12.89 16.17 2.46
N ALA A 92 -12.52 15.76 3.68
CA ALA A 92 -13.13 16.27 4.91
C ALA A 92 -12.84 17.77 5.13
N LYS A 93 -11.70 18.27 4.65
CA LYS A 93 -11.40 19.71 4.68
C LYS A 93 -12.27 20.47 3.69
N GLU A 94 -12.42 19.99 2.46
CA GLU A 94 -13.26 20.63 1.45
C GLU A 94 -14.72 20.74 1.88
N GLU A 95 -15.27 19.73 2.56
CA GLU A 95 -16.65 19.79 3.06
C GLU A 95 -16.79 20.83 4.19
N ARG A 96 -15.83 20.87 5.13
CA ARG A 96 -15.80 21.90 6.18
C ARG A 96 -15.70 23.30 5.61
N ASP A 97 -14.85 23.50 4.61
CA ASP A 97 -14.68 24.79 3.95
C ASP A 97 -15.99 25.20 3.25
N ARG A 98 -16.67 24.27 2.56
CA ARG A 98 -17.99 24.50 1.95
C ARG A 98 -19.05 24.91 2.97
N GLU A 99 -19.15 24.21 4.10
CA GLU A 99 -20.08 24.54 5.17
C GLU A 99 -19.79 25.93 5.77
N TRP A 100 -18.50 26.24 5.97
CA TRP A 100 -18.06 27.53 6.48
C TRP A 100 -18.45 28.68 5.54
N PHE A 101 -18.20 28.54 4.24
CA PHE A 101 -18.62 29.53 3.24
C PHE A 101 -20.14 29.72 3.20
N LYS A 102 -20.94 28.64 3.30
CA LYS A 102 -22.41 28.74 3.38
C LYS A 102 -22.86 29.57 4.59
N LYS A 103 -22.27 29.33 5.76
CA LYS A 103 -22.60 30.07 7.00
C LYS A 103 -22.25 31.55 6.89
N ILE A 104 -21.12 31.90 6.27
CA ILE A 104 -20.72 33.29 6.05
C ILE A 104 -21.71 33.99 5.11
N ASN A 105 -22.05 33.36 3.99
CA ASN A 105 -22.94 33.97 2.99
C ASN A 105 -24.37 34.18 3.54
N GLN A 106 -24.88 33.23 4.34
CA GLN A 106 -26.17 33.40 5.03
C GLN A 106 -26.18 34.59 6.00
N LYS A 107 -25.11 34.76 6.80
CA LYS A 107 -24.99 35.90 7.72
C LYS A 107 -24.97 37.24 6.99
N GLN A 108 -24.24 37.35 5.87
CA GLN A 108 -24.20 38.59 5.10
C GLN A 108 -25.56 38.98 4.51
N ARG A 109 -26.38 38.01 4.08
CA ARG A 109 -27.73 38.26 3.56
C ARG A 109 -28.70 38.77 4.65
N SER A 110 -28.57 38.31 5.90
CA SER A 110 -29.46 38.76 7.00
C SER A 110 -29.17 40.17 7.51
N THR A 111 -27.96 40.70 7.28
CA THR A 111 -27.55 42.01 7.83
C THR A 111 -27.86 43.17 6.87
N TYR A 112 -28.39 42.91 5.67
CA TYR A 112 -28.78 43.93 4.70
C TYR A 112 -30.23 44.41 4.96
N HIS A 113 -30.47 45.06 6.10
CA HIS A 113 -31.67 45.86 6.30
C HIS A 113 -31.33 47.32 5.95
N TYR A 114 -31.70 47.73 4.74
CA TYR A 114 -31.72 49.14 4.33
C TYR A 114 -32.71 49.91 5.21
N ARG A 115 -32.29 51.10 5.65
CA ARG A 115 -33.00 51.99 6.57
C ARG A 115 -33.61 53.15 5.80
#